data_AF-A0A377R220-F1
#
_entry.id   AF-A0A377R220-F1
#
_cell.length_a   1.000
_cell.length_b   1.000
_cell.length_c   1.000
_cell.angle_alpha   90.00
_cell.angle_beta   90.00
_cell.angle_gamma   90.00
#
_symmetry.space_group_name_H-M   'P 1'
#
loop_
_entity.id
_entity.type
_entity.pdbx_description
1 polymer ?
#
loop_
_entity_poly.entity_id
_entity_poly.type
_entity_poly.pdbx_seq_one_letter_code
_entity_poly.pdbx_strand_id
1 'polypeptide(L)'
;MKKTILCGLAAFVLQGCVVSLPSMTTSVLETDSENGNQIALDGSYCGYNCLQIAMNKARETCASDYVVQSKSQVSMGSIYMVVRCRPKAKTAS
;
A
#
# COMPACT_ATOMS: atom_id res chain seq x y z
N MET A 1 50.81 33.06 -28.19
CA MET A 1 50.61 32.75 -26.75
C MET A 1 49.30 31.98 -26.59
N LYS A 2 49.32 30.88 -25.84
CA LYS A 2 48.30 29.81 -25.75
C LYS A 2 46.97 30.30 -25.13
N LYS A 3 45.84 30.01 -25.79
CA LYS A 3 44.49 30.12 -25.19
C LYS A 3 44.15 28.77 -24.55
N THR A 4 44.16 28.71 -23.23
CA THR A 4 43.75 27.52 -22.48
C THR A 4 42.23 27.54 -22.37
N ILE A 5 41.55 26.71 -23.17
CA ILE A 5 40.11 26.50 -23.06
C ILE A 5 39.89 25.59 -21.86
N LEU A 6 39.47 26.18 -20.74
CA LEU A 6 39.09 25.45 -19.55
C LEU A 6 37.71 24.82 -19.82
N CYS A 7 37.69 23.55 -20.26
CA CYS A 7 36.48 22.73 -20.27
C CYS A 7 36.08 22.45 -18.82
N GLY A 8 35.27 23.34 -18.24
CA GLY A 8 34.55 23.05 -17.01
C GLY A 8 33.52 21.98 -17.30
N LEU A 9 33.82 20.73 -16.93
CA LEU A 9 32.84 19.65 -16.84
C LEU A 9 31.77 20.09 -15.84
N ALA A 10 30.63 20.54 -16.36
CA ALA A 10 29.41 20.67 -15.58
C ALA A 10 29.00 19.28 -15.12
N ALA A 11 29.48 18.88 -13.94
CA ALA A 11 28.97 17.72 -13.23
C ALA A 11 27.52 18.03 -12.86
N PHE A 12 26.60 17.69 -13.76
CA PHE A 12 25.19 17.55 -13.44
C PHE A 12 25.11 16.50 -12.34
N VAL A 13 24.96 16.97 -11.10
CA VAL A 13 24.58 16.12 -9.98
C VAL A 13 23.17 15.64 -10.34
N LEU A 14 23.05 14.43 -10.91
CA LEU A 14 21.76 13.75 -11.01
C LEU A 14 21.30 13.50 -9.58
N GLN A 15 20.63 14.49 -8.98
CA GLN A 15 19.85 14.29 -7.78
C GLN A 15 18.67 13.41 -8.19
N GLY A 16 18.88 12.10 -8.15
CA GLY A 16 17.80 11.14 -8.30
C GLY A 16 16.75 11.47 -7.25
N CYS A 17 15.60 11.98 -7.69
CA CYS A 17 14.46 12.18 -6.81
C CYS A 17 14.04 10.80 -6.31
N VAL A 18 14.28 10.52 -5.02
CA VAL A 18 13.78 9.30 -4.37
C VAL A 18 12.29 9.52 -4.16
N VAL A 19 11.48 9.13 -5.15
CA VAL A 19 10.02 9.21 -5.04
C VAL A 19 9.56 8.06 -4.18
N SER A 20 9.07 8.36 -2.97
CA SER A 20 8.39 7.39 -2.13
C SER A 20 7.02 7.08 -2.73
N LEU A 21 6.88 5.91 -3.34
CA LEU A 21 5.61 5.43 -3.85
C LEU A 21 4.73 4.93 -2.70
N PRO A 22 3.40 5.09 -2.79
CA PRO A 22 2.48 4.46 -1.86
C PRO A 22 2.73 2.96 -1.79
N SER A 23 2.89 2.42 -0.59
CA SER A 23 3.04 1.00 -0.35
C SER A 23 1.89 0.48 0.50
N MET A 24 1.44 -0.74 0.21
CA MET A 24 0.41 -1.43 0.96
C MET A 24 0.82 -2.88 1.13
N THR A 25 0.90 -3.35 2.36
CA THR A 25 1.17 -4.74 2.70
C THR A 25 -0.08 -5.39 3.28
N THR A 26 -0.21 -6.69 3.07
CA THR A 26 -1.35 -7.49 3.52
C THR A 26 -0.83 -8.68 4.31
N SER A 27 -1.34 -8.89 5.51
CA SER A 27 -1.00 -10.05 6.33
C SER A 27 -2.27 -10.74 6.82
N VAL A 28 -2.24 -12.08 6.87
CA VAL A 28 -3.35 -12.86 7.41
C VAL A 28 -3.19 -12.93 8.93
N LEU A 29 -4.18 -12.44 9.66
CA LEU A 29 -4.24 -12.52 11.12
C LEU A 29 -4.88 -13.83 11.57
N GLU A 30 -5.92 -14.27 10.86
CA GLU A 30 -6.72 -15.44 11.21
C GLU A 30 -7.34 -16.03 9.94
N THR A 31 -7.42 -17.36 9.88
CA THR A 31 -8.12 -18.09 8.82
C THR A 31 -9.19 -18.95 9.49
N ASP A 32 -10.45 -18.69 9.19
CA ASP A 32 -11.57 -19.46 9.72
C ASP A 32 -12.47 -19.97 8.60
N SER A 33 -12.89 -21.24 8.71
CA SER A 33 -13.65 -21.90 7.63
C SER A 33 -15.11 -21.45 7.55
N GLU A 34 -15.69 -20.94 8.65
CA GLU A 34 -17.08 -20.49 8.72
C GLU A 34 -17.19 -18.97 8.52
N ASN A 35 -16.25 -18.21 9.08
CA ASN A 35 -16.25 -16.76 9.14
C ASN A 35 -15.28 -16.12 8.12
N GLY A 36 -14.48 -16.93 7.41
CA GLY A 36 -13.49 -16.46 6.44
C GLY A 36 -12.23 -15.90 7.08
N ASN A 37 -11.40 -15.24 6.27
CA ASN A 37 -10.06 -14.81 6.67
C ASN A 37 -10.10 -13.38 7.24
N GLN A 38 -9.46 -13.18 8.39
CA GLN A 38 -9.15 -11.85 8.88
C GLN A 38 -7.75 -11.46 8.38
N ILE A 39 -7.66 -10.30 7.75
CA ILE A 39 -6.41 -9.76 7.24
C ILE A 39 -6.17 -8.36 7.81
N ALA A 40 -4.90 -8.05 8.04
CA ALA A 40 -4.42 -6.71 8.29
C ALA A 40 -3.84 -6.12 7.01
N LEU A 41 -4.09 -4.82 6.85
CA LEU A 41 -3.62 -4.01 5.75
C LEU A 41 -2.83 -2.84 6.35
N ASP A 42 -1.54 -2.78 6.04
CA ASP A 42 -0.63 -1.73 6.51
C ASP A 42 -0.13 -0.93 5.32
N GLY A 43 -0.49 0.36 5.31
CA GLY A 43 -0.17 1.32 4.26
C GLY A 43 0.79 2.39 4.73
N SER A 44 1.77 2.72 3.87
CA SER A 44 2.73 3.80 4.08
C SER A 44 2.90 4.64 2.81
N TYR A 45 3.35 5.88 2.97
CA TYR A 45 3.58 6.85 1.87
C TYR A 45 2.33 7.12 1.00
N CYS A 46 1.13 6.92 1.53
CA CYS A 46 -0.13 7.04 0.79
C CYS A 46 -0.81 8.43 0.88
N GLY A 47 -0.22 9.35 1.64
CA GLY A 47 -0.72 10.71 1.81
C GLY A 47 -2.17 10.76 2.32
N TYR A 48 -2.95 11.72 1.81
CA TYR A 48 -4.38 11.84 2.13
C TYR A 48 -5.25 10.71 1.56
N ASN A 49 -4.71 9.91 0.64
CA ASN A 49 -5.45 8.85 -0.06
C ASN A 49 -5.31 7.47 0.61
N CYS A 50 -4.66 7.38 1.77
CA CYS A 50 -4.43 6.11 2.46
C CYS A 50 -5.69 5.26 2.63
N LEU A 51 -6.82 5.86 3.03
CA LEU A 51 -8.07 5.13 3.20
C LEU A 51 -8.58 4.55 1.87
N GLN A 52 -8.56 5.33 0.79
CA GLN A 52 -9.00 4.87 -0.53
C GLN A 52 -8.11 3.73 -1.05
N ILE A 53 -6.80 3.86 -0.92
CA ILE A 53 -5.84 2.81 -1.32
C ILE A 53 -6.06 1.54 -0.50
N ALA A 54 -6.26 1.67 0.82
CA ALA A 54 -6.54 0.53 1.69
C ALA A 54 -7.85 -0.18 1.31
N MET A 55 -8.92 0.56 1.01
CA MET A 55 -10.21 -0.01 0.59
C MET A 55 -10.11 -0.73 -0.77
N ASN A 56 -9.35 -0.18 -1.71
CA ASN A 56 -9.07 -0.84 -2.98
C ASN A 56 -8.28 -2.13 -2.75
N LYS A 57 -7.26 -2.10 -1.87
CA LYS A 57 -6.48 -3.29 -1.55
C LYS A 57 -7.33 -4.36 -0.88
N ALA A 58 -8.21 -3.99 0.05
CA ALA A 58 -9.16 -4.92 0.67
C ALA A 58 -10.05 -5.61 -0.37
N ARG A 59 -10.53 -4.86 -1.38
CA ARG A 59 -11.32 -5.42 -2.49
C ARG A 59 -10.51 -6.35 -3.39
N GLU A 60 -9.26 -6.01 -3.67
CA GLU A 60 -8.35 -6.89 -4.44
C GLU A 60 -8.06 -8.19 -3.69
N THR A 61 -7.84 -8.10 -2.38
CA THR A 61 -7.48 -9.27 -1.56
C THR A 61 -8.68 -10.15 -1.22
N CYS A 62 -9.83 -9.55 -0.90
CA CYS A 62 -11.05 -10.29 -0.59
C CYS A 62 -11.87 -10.52 -1.88
N ALA A 63 -11.75 -11.72 -2.46
CA ALA A 63 -12.31 -12.09 -3.77
C ALA A 63 -13.85 -12.02 -3.93
N SER A 64 -14.61 -11.65 -2.89
CA SER A 64 -16.08 -11.56 -2.96
C SER A 64 -16.58 -10.34 -2.19
N ASP A 65 -16.47 -10.35 -0.87
CA ASP A 65 -16.97 -9.30 0.02
C ASP A 65 -16.09 -9.24 1.28
N TYR A 66 -16.10 -8.09 1.96
CA TYR A 66 -15.36 -7.89 3.19
C TYR A 66 -16.05 -6.93 4.15
N VAL A 67 -15.78 -7.11 5.44
CA VAL A 67 -16.22 -6.20 6.50
C VAL A 67 -15.01 -5.55 7.16
N VAL A 68 -15.02 -4.22 7.25
CA VAL A 68 -13.99 -3.48 7.99
C VAL A 68 -14.23 -3.66 9.48
N GLN A 69 -13.27 -4.28 10.17
CA GLN A 69 -13.33 -4.53 11.61
C GLN A 69 -12.76 -3.35 12.39
N SER A 70 -11.62 -2.83 11.94
CA SER A 70 -11.00 -1.65 12.53
C SER A 70 -10.22 -0.87 11.49
N LYS A 71 -10.08 0.44 11.73
CA LYS A 71 -9.21 1.33 10.95
C LYS A 71 -8.54 2.32 11.90
N SER A 72 -7.25 2.54 11.69
CA SER A 72 -6.47 3.53 12.40
C SER A 72 -5.62 4.28 11.39
N GLN A 73 -5.82 5.59 11.28
CA GLN A 73 -4.95 6.45 10.50
C GLN A 73 -3.88 6.97 11.46
N VAL A 74 -2.69 6.36 11.40
CA VAL A 74 -1.61 6.64 12.34
C VAL A 74 -0.96 8.00 12.04
N SER A 75 -0.93 8.41 10.77
CA SER A 75 -0.40 9.70 10.35
C SER A 75 -0.97 10.15 9.00
N MET A 76 -0.60 11.36 8.55
CA MET A 76 -0.99 11.93 7.26
C MET A 76 -0.39 11.21 6.03
N GLY A 77 0.19 10.02 6.21
CA GLY A 77 0.67 9.17 5.12
C GLY A 77 0.73 7.68 5.48
N SER A 78 0.11 7.25 6.57
CA SER A 78 0.03 5.84 6.95
C SER A 78 -1.33 5.43 7.47
N ILE A 79 -1.69 4.18 7.24
CA ILE A 79 -2.95 3.59 7.69
C ILE A 79 -2.73 2.14 8.09
N TYR A 80 -3.40 1.74 9.16
CA TYR A 80 -3.55 0.35 9.54
C TYR A 80 -5.03 0.01 9.53
N MET A 81 -5.40 -1.10 8.91
CA MET A 81 -6.79 -1.50 8.75
C MET A 81 -6.94 -3.00 8.84
N VAL A 82 -7.89 -3.48 9.65
CA VAL A 82 -8.23 -4.89 9.73
C VAL A 82 -9.56 -5.11 9.05
N VAL A 83 -9.59 -6.08 8.13
CA VAL A 83 -10.81 -6.47 7.43
C VAL A 83 -11.02 -7.98 7.56
N ARG A 84 -12.28 -8.41 7.57
CA ARG A 84 -12.65 -9.82 7.47
C ARG A 84 -13.20 -10.08 6.08
N CYS A 85 -12.47 -10.87 5.29
CA CYS A 85 -12.96 -11.38 4.01
C CYS A 85 -14.02 -12.44 4.28
N ARG A 86 -15.20 -12.31 3.65
CA ARG A 86 -16.23 -13.34 3.77
C ARG A 86 -15.83 -14.59 2.99
N PRO A 87 -16.16 -15.79 3.50
CA PRO A 87 -15.95 -17.02 2.73
C PRO A 87 -16.79 -16.94 1.46
N LYS A 88 -16.24 -17.45 0.34
CA LYS A 88 -17.05 -17.60 -0.87
C LYS A 88 -18.23 -18.50 -0.53
N ALA A 89 -19.45 -18.06 -0.88
CA ALA A 89 -20.63 -18.89 -0.71
C ALA A 89 -20.32 -20.28 -1.27
N LYS A 90 -20.50 -21.33 -0.47
CA LYS A 90 -20.36 -22.71 -0.96
C LYS A 90 -21.37 -22.84 -2.09
N THR A 91 -20.90 -22.85 -3.32
CA THR A 91 -21.71 -23.30 -4.44
C THR A 91 -22.02 -24.75 -4.12
N ALA A 92 -23.22 -25.01 -3.59
CA ALA A 92 -23.71 -26.36 -3.41
C ALA A 92 -23.73 -27.00 -4.80
N SER A 93 -22.81 -27.94 -5.02
CA SER A 93 -22.73 -28.74 -6.24
C SER A 93 -23.18 -30.15 -5.96
#